data_AF-A0A6Y3W983-F1
#
_entry.id   AF-A0A6Y3W983-F1
#
_cell.length_a   1.000
_cell.length_b   1.000
_cell.length_c   1.000
_cell.angle_alpha   90.00
_cell.angle_beta   90.00
_cell.angle_gamma   90.00
#
_symmetry.space_group_name_H-M   'P 1'
#
loop_
_entity.id
_entity.type
_entity.pdbx_description
1 polymer ?
#
loop_
_entity_poly.entity_id
_entity_poly.type
_entity_poly.pdbx_seq_one_letter_code
_entity_poly.pdbx_strand_id
1 'polypeptide(L)' 'MDKKLEPYYLSAETALSIVSKKFNIKIDIKEDDINLRFKKYDRN' A
#
# COMPACT_ATOMS: atom_id res chain seq x y z
N MET A 1 13.63 -10.20 15.35
CA MET A 1 14.12 -8.82 15.48
C MET A 1 12.95 -7.89 15.23
N ASP A 2 12.35 -7.35 16.30
CA ASP A 2 11.33 -6.31 16.21
C ASP A 2 11.98 -5.00 15.77
N LYS A 3 12.06 -4.78 14.45
CA LYS A 3 12.42 -3.48 13.90
C LYS A 3 11.30 -2.52 14.24
N LYS A 4 11.52 -1.68 15.26
CA LYS A 4 10.63 -0.58 15.62
C LYS A 4 10.53 0.34 14.39
N LEU A 5 9.38 0.33 13.72
CA LEU A 5 9.16 1.20 12.57
C LEU A 5 9.30 2.66 13.01
N GLU A 6 10.06 3.44 12.26
CA GLU A 6 10.28 4.85 12.57
C GLU A 6 8.96 5.62 12.55
N PRO A 7 8.79 6.69 13.35
CA PRO A 7 7.49 7.33 13.59
C PRO A 7 6.83 7.96 12.34
N TYR A 8 7.57 8.06 11.25
CA TYR A 8 7.11 8.55 9.94
C TYR A 8 6.76 7.42 8.95
N TYR A 9 6.97 6.15 9.32
CA TYR A 9 6.48 5.02 8.53
C TYR A 9 5.00 4.81 8.80
N LEU A 10 4.18 5.22 7.84
CA LEU A 10 2.76 4.85 7.78
C LEU A 10 2.65 3.50 7.07
N SER A 11 1.70 2.67 7.52
CA SER A 11 1.30 1.51 6.72
C SER A 11 0.76 1.98 5.37
N ALA A 12 0.95 1.19 4.32
CA ALA A 12 0.46 1.50 2.98
C ALA A 12 -1.05 1.79 2.99
N GLU A 13 -1.81 1.01 3.77
CA GLU A 13 -3.26 1.21 3.99
C GLU A 13 -3.57 2.59 4.57
N THR A 14 -2.84 3.01 5.60
CA THR A 14 -3.06 4.31 6.26
C THR A 14 -2.72 5.45 5.32
N ALA A 15 -1.61 5.35 4.58
CA ALA A 15 -1.21 6.35 3.60
C ALA A 15 -2.25 6.50 2.48
N LEU A 16 -2.72 5.38 1.93
CA LEU A 16 -3.74 5.37 0.87
C LEU A 16 -5.08 5.93 1.38
N SER A 17 -5.47 5.61 2.62
CA SER A 17 -6.67 6.16 3.25
C SER A 17 -6.61 7.68 3.37
N ILE A 18 -5.48 8.24 3.82
CA ILE A 18 -5.29 9.70 3.94
C ILE A 18 -5.41 10.38 2.57
N VAL A 19 -4.74 9.84 1.55
CA VAL A 19 -4.78 10.37 0.18
C VAL A 19 -6.20 10.30 -0.37
N SER A 20 -6.88 9.16 -0.22
CA SER A 20 -8.25 8.97 -0.71
C SER A 20 -9.23 10.01 -0.15
N LYS A 21 -9.14 10.29 1.15
CA LYS A 21 -9.97 11.31 1.83
C LYS A 21 -9.63 12.72 1.37
N LYS A 22 -8.34 13.04 1.23
CA LYS A 22 -7.89 14.39 0.85
C LYS A 22 -8.35 14.79 -0.56
N PHE A 23 -8.36 13.84 -1.48
CA PHE A 23 -8.77 14.06 -2.87
C PHE A 23 -10.22 13.66 -3.14
N ASN A 24 -10.95 13.18 -2.13
CA ASN A 24 -12.30 12.63 -2.26
C ASN A 24 -12.42 11.59 -3.39
N ILE A 25 -11.41 10.73 -3.50
CA ILE A 25 -11.35 9.65 -4.49
C ILE A 25 -11.56 8.31 -3.80
N LYS A 26 -12.24 7.39 -4.47
CA LYS A 26 -12.30 5.99 -4.05
C LYS A 26 -11.13 5.24 -4.66
N ILE A 27 -10.23 4.73 -3.83
CA ILE A 27 -9.14 3.86 -4.27
C ILE A 27 -9.65 2.43 -4.13
N ASP A 28 -10.04 1.82 -5.24
CA ASP A 28 -10.43 0.41 -5.29
C ASP A 28 -9.18 -0.43 -5.56
N ILE A 29 -8.70 -1.11 -4.53
CA ILE A 29 -7.51 -1.96 -4.62
C ILE A 29 -7.99 -3.40 -4.71
N LYS A 30 -7.93 -3.98 -5.92
CA LYS A 30 -8.16 -5.40 -6.09
C LYS A 30 -6.90 -6.15 -5.69
N GLU A 31 -7.02 -7.00 -4.67
CA GLU A 31 -5.92 -7.81 -4.16
C GLU A 31 -5.29 -8.68 -5.25
N ASP A 32 -6.11 -9.18 -6.18
CA ASP A 32 -5.65 -9.93 -7.36
C ASP A 32 -4.72 -9.12 -8.27
N ASP A 33 -5.01 -7.83 -8.48
CA ASP A 33 -4.19 -6.95 -9.30
C ASP A 33 -2.84 -6.64 -8.63
N ILE A 34 -2.84 -6.50 -7.30
CA ILE A 34 -1.61 -6.39 -6.50
C ILE A 34 -0.78 -7.65 -6.68
N ASN A 35 -1.36 -8.82 -6.42
CA ASN A 35 -0.66 -10.10 -6.48
C ASN A 35 -0.09 -10.37 -7.88
N LEU A 36 -0.82 -10.03 -8.95
CA LEU A 36 -0.34 -10.14 -10.32
C LEU A 36 0.87 -9.23 -10.60
N ARG A 37 0.84 -7.99 -10.09
CA ARG A 37 1.94 -7.03 -10.27
C ARG A 37 3.18 -7.46 -9.51
N PHE A 38 3.05 -7.85 -8.24
CA PHE A 38 4.20 -8.30 -7.44
C PHE A 38 4.80 -9.62 -7.95
N LYS A 39 3.99 -10.57 -8.43
CA LYS A 39 4.50 -11.80 -9.09
C LYS A 39 5.32 -11.52 -10.35
N LYS A 40 5.07 -10.40 -11.05
CA LYS A 40 5.88 -9.99 -12.20
C LYS A 40 7.27 -9.49 -11.79
N TYR A 41 7.41 -8.92 -10.59
CA TYR A 41 8.69 -8.40 -10.10
C TYR A 41 9.55 -9.49 -9.44
N ASP A 42 8.97 -10.58 -8.94
CA ASP A 42 9.69 -11.73 -8.37
C ASP A 42 10.29 -12.68 -9.44
N ARG A 43 9.98 -12.46 -10.72
CA ARG A 43 10.44 -13.29 -11.85
C ARG A 43 11.70 -12.77 -12.56
N ASN A 44 12.32 -11.69 -12.06
CA ASN A 44 13.58 -11.14 -12.58
C ASN A 44 14.70 -11.23 -11.55
#